data_AF-W9NF56-F1
#
_entry.id   AF-W9NF56-F1
#
_cell.length_a   1.000
_cell.length_b   1.000
_cell.length_c   1.000
_cell.angle_alpha   90.00
_cell.angle_beta   90.00
_cell.angle_gamma   90.00
#
_symmetry.space_group_name_H-M   'P 1'
#
loop_
_entity.id
_entity.type
_entity.pdbx_description
1 polymer ?
#
loop_
_entity_poly.entity_id
_entity_poly.type
_entity_poly.pdbx_seq_one_letter_code
_entity_poly.pdbx_strand_id
1 'polypeptide(L)'
;MRSVPIFVCLLGISLATALRIIPRSQKPDVTPEGFLKAGPGGIDAIEITPKNLLAGTSGNPKAPVLKHRAPDSASLVVKLINNLDRATVRAYISGLDATGKVFFLSPNGKLVYPKSKEPHVSSEITEDIALSLGSKNQTLDVSLPPFIRSGRVYFADSDLRFFVVNNGGGDSVVQPSVTNLQDPNADVNWGFVELTYMNGLLYANISYVDFVGIVLGMMLTEKDGSTQTTAGLVADAVTKICNDLMKLRETDHRDWASLCIANAEGKTVRVLSPGNRHEVEAQLLNDYWDTYVNEVWKKYATQDLVIDTQSNASQVKCRVSDNQLVCEGSDRGFAKPTSKDIWGCNSGPFAISEGDTSIHAAIVPRICAAFVRSTLLLDGGDIQPSLGQSSYYTVNPTNHYSRIVHSYEVDGRGYAFPYDDVNPDGNEDASGVVSSNNVQSLAIYVGASPSLG
;
A
#
# COMPACT_ATOMS: atom_id res chain seq x y z
N MET A 1 5.53 22.59 -10.15
CA MET A 1 6.38 21.62 -9.44
C MET A 1 6.80 20.54 -10.42
N ARG A 2 8.05 20.06 -10.35
CA ARG A 2 8.61 19.09 -11.30
C ARG A 2 7.93 17.74 -11.08
N SER A 3 7.23 17.26 -12.10
CA SER A 3 6.59 15.94 -12.18
C SER A 3 7.62 14.86 -11.89
N VAL A 4 7.45 14.13 -10.80
CA VAL A 4 8.23 12.93 -10.49
C VAL A 4 7.58 11.78 -11.28
N PRO A 5 8.29 11.12 -12.20
CA PRO A 5 7.71 10.02 -12.95
C PRO A 5 7.60 8.81 -12.03
N ILE A 6 6.36 8.40 -11.76
CA ILE A 6 6.06 7.08 -11.19
C ILE A 6 6.44 6.06 -12.26
N PHE A 7 7.52 5.31 -12.01
CA PHE A 7 7.97 4.24 -12.88
C PHE A 7 7.01 3.05 -12.75
N VAL A 8 6.02 3.00 -13.64
CA VAL A 8 5.18 1.81 -13.86
C VAL A 8 6.06 0.78 -14.58
N CYS A 9 6.33 -0.34 -13.90
CA CYS A 9 7.05 -1.46 -14.51
C CYS A 9 6.04 -2.27 -15.34
N LEU A 10 6.19 -2.22 -16.67
CA LEU A 10 5.40 -3.00 -17.61
C LEU A 10 5.62 -4.51 -17.45
N LEU A 11 4.53 -5.25 -17.35
CA LEU A 11 4.48 -6.70 -17.54
C LEU A 11 4.76 -7.06 -19.00
N GLY A 12 5.61 -8.06 -19.21
CA GLY A 12 5.78 -8.71 -20.49
C GLY A 12 6.27 -10.15 -20.34
N ILE A 13 5.44 -11.06 -20.83
CA ILE A 13 5.67 -12.48 -21.14
C ILE A 13 5.15 -13.48 -20.10
N SER A 14 4.01 -14.07 -20.49
CA SER A 14 3.43 -15.32 -19.98
C SER A 14 4.46 -16.45 -20.03
N LEU A 15 4.88 -16.94 -18.86
CA LEU A 15 5.32 -18.32 -18.72
C LEU A 15 4.21 -19.06 -17.99
N ALA A 16 3.62 -20.06 -18.67
CA ALA A 16 2.77 -21.04 -18.05
C ALA A 16 3.59 -21.87 -17.05
N THR A 17 3.75 -21.38 -15.83
CA THR A 17 4.05 -22.21 -14.68
C THR A 17 2.81 -23.05 -14.42
N ALA A 18 2.97 -24.37 -14.40
CA ALA A 18 1.90 -25.29 -14.06
C ALA A 18 1.35 -24.89 -12.68
N LEU A 19 0.18 -24.24 -12.66
CA LEU A 19 -0.60 -24.05 -11.45
C LEU A 19 -0.88 -25.45 -10.91
N ARG A 20 -0.20 -25.84 -9.83
CA ARG A 20 -0.78 -26.82 -8.92
C ARG A 20 -1.99 -26.14 -8.31
N ILE A 21 -3.14 -26.38 -8.91
CA ILE A 21 -4.44 -26.08 -8.31
C ILE A 21 -4.53 -26.99 -7.08
N ILE A 22 -4.06 -26.51 -5.94
CA ILE A 22 -4.45 -27.08 -4.65
C ILE A 22 -5.96 -26.83 -4.59
N PRO A 23 -6.80 -27.85 -4.40
CA PRO A 23 -8.23 -27.66 -4.33
C PRO A 23 -8.55 -26.77 -3.12
N ARG A 24 -8.84 -25.50 -3.37
CA ARG A 24 -9.33 -24.53 -2.38
C ARG A 24 -10.79 -24.87 -2.05
N SER A 25 -11.00 -25.97 -1.33
CA SER A 25 -12.32 -26.57 -1.09
C SER A 25 -12.76 -26.57 0.38
N GLN A 26 -11.99 -26.00 1.30
CA GLN A 26 -12.47 -25.75 2.66
C GLN A 26 -12.72 -24.26 2.82
N LYS A 27 -13.95 -23.92 3.23
CA LYS A 27 -14.24 -22.58 3.75
C LYS A 27 -13.23 -22.30 4.86
N PRO A 28 -12.60 -21.12 4.88
CA PRO A 28 -11.65 -20.79 5.94
C PRO A 28 -12.37 -20.84 7.30
N ASP A 29 -11.67 -21.31 8.31
CA ASP A 29 -12.17 -21.26 9.68
C ASP A 29 -12.35 -19.81 10.11
N VAL A 30 -13.39 -19.55 10.91
CA VAL A 30 -13.70 -18.20 11.41
C VAL A 30 -13.84 -18.19 12.94
N THR A 31 -13.61 -17.03 13.54
CA THR A 31 -13.97 -16.78 14.95
C THR A 31 -15.48 -16.60 15.11
N PRO A 32 -16.05 -16.65 16.34
CA PRO A 32 -17.46 -16.34 16.57
C PRO A 32 -17.90 -14.96 16.06
N GLU A 33 -16.99 -14.00 16.03
CA GLU A 33 -17.19 -12.64 15.52
C GLU A 33 -17.25 -12.58 13.99
N GLY A 34 -16.80 -13.62 13.30
CA GLY A 34 -16.73 -13.70 11.83
C GLY A 34 -15.36 -13.34 11.25
N PHE A 35 -14.31 -13.24 12.06
CA PHE A 35 -12.95 -12.97 11.57
C PHE A 35 -12.34 -14.25 10.98
N LEU A 36 -11.60 -14.13 9.87
CA LEU A 36 -10.89 -15.25 9.25
C LEU A 36 -9.76 -15.71 10.17
N LYS A 37 -9.61 -17.02 10.40
CA LYS A 37 -8.48 -17.57 11.16
C LYS A 37 -7.30 -17.86 10.25
N ALA A 38 -6.14 -17.35 10.63
CA ALA A 38 -4.87 -17.73 10.04
C ALA A 38 -4.47 -19.15 10.50
N GLY A 39 -3.88 -19.91 9.59
CA GLY A 39 -3.32 -21.24 9.83
C GLY A 39 -1.96 -21.33 9.15
N PRO A 40 -0.90 -20.73 9.72
CA PRO A 40 0.39 -20.58 9.05
C PRO A 40 0.97 -21.94 8.66
N GLY A 41 1.36 -22.06 7.39
CA GLY A 41 1.97 -23.25 6.82
C GLY A 41 3.50 -23.21 6.80
N GLY A 42 4.09 -24.24 6.20
CA GLY A 42 5.52 -24.29 5.89
C GLY A 42 5.85 -23.63 4.55
N ILE A 43 7.05 -23.90 4.04
CA ILE A 43 7.50 -23.37 2.74
C ILE A 43 6.59 -23.79 1.57
N ASP A 44 5.96 -24.96 1.67
CA ASP A 44 5.05 -25.48 0.65
C ASP A 44 3.73 -24.71 0.54
N ALA A 45 3.42 -23.87 1.53
CA ALA A 45 2.21 -23.04 1.56
C ALA A 45 2.43 -21.64 0.98
N ILE A 46 3.65 -21.31 0.55
CA ILE A 46 3.96 -19.99 0.00
C ILE A 46 3.42 -19.88 -1.42
N GLU A 47 2.74 -18.77 -1.69
CA GLU A 47 2.30 -18.40 -3.03
C GLU A 47 3.27 -17.36 -3.59
N ILE A 48 3.83 -17.63 -4.77
CA ILE A 48 4.70 -16.68 -5.47
C ILE A 48 3.88 -16.01 -6.56
N THR A 49 3.64 -14.70 -6.40
CA THR A 49 2.84 -13.89 -7.32
C THR A 49 3.62 -12.63 -7.70
N PRO A 50 3.25 -11.94 -8.79
CA PRO A 50 3.84 -10.63 -9.11
C PRO A 50 3.67 -9.58 -7.99
N LYS A 51 2.68 -9.74 -7.10
CA LYS A 51 2.35 -8.76 -6.06
C LYS A 51 3.22 -8.85 -4.81
N ASN A 52 3.67 -10.06 -4.47
CA ASN A 52 4.54 -10.27 -3.32
C ASN A 52 6.01 -10.47 -3.72
N LEU A 53 6.36 -10.37 -5.01
CA LEU A 53 7.73 -10.51 -5.46
C LEU A 53 8.44 -9.15 -5.55
N LEU A 54 9.48 -8.96 -4.74
CA LEU A 54 10.46 -7.89 -4.97
C LEU A 54 11.51 -8.41 -5.97
N ALA A 55 11.27 -8.14 -7.25
CA ALA A 55 12.06 -8.67 -8.35
C ALA A 55 13.46 -8.06 -8.39
N GLY A 56 14.49 -8.88 -8.15
CA GLY A 56 15.88 -8.50 -8.32
C GLY A 56 16.40 -8.82 -9.72
N THR A 57 17.45 -8.10 -10.13
CA THR A 57 18.09 -8.24 -11.43
C THR A 57 19.52 -8.80 -11.33
N SER A 58 19.89 -9.67 -12.26
CA SER A 58 21.18 -10.39 -12.31
C SER A 58 22.25 -9.69 -13.16
N GLY A 59 21.87 -8.67 -13.95
CA GLY A 59 22.77 -8.00 -14.89
C GLY A 59 23.44 -6.74 -14.36
N ASN A 60 24.59 -6.38 -14.92
CA ASN A 60 24.99 -4.97 -14.97
C ASN A 60 23.93 -4.23 -15.82
N PRO A 61 23.43 -3.07 -15.38
CA PRO A 61 22.27 -2.41 -15.96
C PRO A 61 22.40 -2.18 -17.48
N LYS A 62 21.47 -2.74 -18.27
CA LYS A 62 21.30 -2.44 -19.70
C LYS A 62 20.67 -1.04 -19.88
N ALA A 63 21.46 0.00 -19.60
CA ALA A 63 21.39 1.42 -20.03
C ALA A 63 20.11 2.27 -19.80
N PRO A 64 20.23 3.61 -19.68
CA PRO A 64 21.33 4.33 -19.06
C PRO A 64 21.12 4.29 -17.54
N VAL A 65 22.08 3.74 -16.81
CA VAL A 65 22.37 4.30 -15.49
C VAL A 65 22.46 5.79 -15.73
N LEU A 66 21.66 6.61 -15.05
CA LEU A 66 21.91 8.04 -14.95
C LEU A 66 23.42 8.17 -14.74
N LYS A 67 24.15 8.59 -15.78
CA LYS A 67 25.63 8.62 -15.80
C LYS A 67 26.19 9.64 -14.79
N HIS A 68 25.34 10.15 -13.91
CA HIS A 68 25.72 10.82 -12.69
C HIS A 68 25.66 9.79 -11.57
N ARG A 69 26.73 8.98 -11.55
CA ARG A 69 27.33 8.51 -10.31
C ARG A 69 27.24 9.66 -9.30
N ALA A 70 26.50 9.50 -8.20
CA ALA A 70 26.68 10.32 -7.01
C ALA A 70 27.37 9.47 -5.93
N PRO A 71 28.68 9.20 -6.05
CA PRO A 71 29.47 8.61 -4.97
C PRO A 71 29.53 9.53 -3.74
N ASP A 72 28.94 10.73 -3.82
CA ASP A 72 28.86 11.73 -2.77
C ASP A 72 27.47 11.85 -2.11
N SER A 73 26.50 10.98 -2.45
CA SER A 73 25.22 10.98 -1.73
C SER A 73 25.41 10.44 -0.31
N ALA A 74 24.90 11.17 0.69
CA ALA A 74 25.01 10.78 2.10
C ALA A 74 24.17 9.53 2.39
N SER A 75 24.58 8.73 3.38
CA SER A 75 23.72 7.69 3.95
C SER A 75 22.51 8.32 4.63
N LEU A 76 21.36 7.64 4.60
CA LEU A 76 20.19 8.06 5.36
C LEU A 76 20.24 7.46 6.77
N VAL A 77 20.18 8.31 7.80
CA VAL A 77 19.98 7.84 9.17
C VAL A 77 18.49 7.54 9.36
N VAL A 78 18.19 6.29 9.74
CA VAL A 78 16.84 5.87 10.13
C VAL A 78 16.85 5.49 11.60
N LYS A 79 15.92 6.04 12.36
CA LYS A 79 15.74 5.76 13.79
C LYS A 79 14.53 4.84 13.93
N LEU A 80 14.70 3.68 14.55
CA LEU A 80 13.63 2.73 14.80
C LEU A 80 13.28 2.77 16.29
N ILE A 81 12.06 3.20 16.62
CA ILE A 81 11.63 3.43 18.00
C ILE A 81 10.53 2.44 18.38
N ASN A 82 10.77 1.66 19.43
CA ASN A 82 9.77 0.74 19.97
C ASN A 82 8.92 1.39 21.06
N ASN A 83 7.66 1.73 20.78
CA ASN A 83 6.72 2.22 21.79
C ASN A 83 5.86 1.11 22.41
N LEU A 84 6.00 -0.14 21.95
CA LEU A 84 5.30 -1.28 22.53
C LEU A 84 5.96 -1.72 23.83
N ASP A 85 5.15 -2.16 24.78
CA ASP A 85 5.61 -2.71 26.06
C ASP A 85 6.05 -4.18 25.93
N ARG A 86 6.96 -4.45 24.98
CA ARG A 86 7.56 -5.78 24.75
C ARG A 86 8.86 -5.66 23.96
N ALA A 87 9.81 -6.54 24.25
CA ALA A 87 11.11 -6.59 23.57
C ALA A 87 11.15 -7.54 22.36
N THR A 88 10.03 -8.19 22.02
CA THR A 88 9.93 -9.14 20.91
C THR A 88 9.83 -8.47 19.54
N VAL A 89 9.76 -7.13 19.49
CA VAL A 89 9.58 -6.39 18.24
C VAL A 89 10.85 -6.50 17.39
N ARG A 90 10.68 -7.00 16.17
CA ARG A 90 11.72 -7.09 15.15
C ARG A 90 11.46 -6.09 14.05
N ALA A 91 12.53 -5.62 13.41
CA ALA A 91 12.47 -4.94 12.13
C ALA A 91 13.32 -5.63 11.06
N TYR A 92 12.94 -5.43 9.81
CA TYR A 92 13.65 -5.94 8.64
C TYR A 92 13.67 -4.84 7.59
N ILE A 93 14.82 -4.53 7.02
CA ILE A 93 14.94 -3.48 6.00
C ILE A 93 15.36 -4.14 4.70
N SER A 94 14.52 -4.05 3.67
CA SER A 94 14.80 -4.59 2.35
C SER A 94 14.50 -3.57 1.26
N GLY A 95 15.18 -3.69 0.12
CA GLY A 95 14.92 -2.88 -1.06
C GLY A 95 15.84 -3.26 -2.21
N LEU A 96 15.80 -2.47 -3.27
CA LEU A 96 16.70 -2.62 -4.43
C LEU A 96 17.85 -1.61 -4.33
N ASP A 97 19.08 -2.10 -4.55
CA ASP A 97 20.24 -1.24 -4.69
C ASP A 97 20.30 -0.55 -6.07
N ALA A 98 21.33 0.28 -6.29
CA ALA A 98 21.52 1.03 -7.53
C ALA A 98 21.75 0.14 -8.76
N THR A 99 22.10 -1.14 -8.56
CA THR A 99 22.25 -2.14 -9.63
C THR A 99 20.96 -2.92 -9.88
N GLY A 100 19.94 -2.74 -9.04
CA GLY A 100 18.68 -3.47 -9.10
C GLY A 100 18.74 -4.84 -8.43
N LYS A 101 19.73 -5.10 -7.56
CA LYS A 101 19.76 -6.31 -6.73
C LYS A 101 18.97 -6.08 -5.45
N VAL A 102 18.21 -7.10 -5.03
CA VAL A 102 17.53 -7.08 -3.74
C VAL A 102 18.51 -7.31 -2.61
N PHE A 103 18.38 -6.54 -1.53
CA PHE A 103 19.18 -6.70 -0.33
C PHE A 103 18.34 -6.63 0.94
N PHE A 104 18.90 -7.09 2.04
CA PHE A 104 18.47 -6.79 3.41
C PHE A 104 19.60 -6.08 4.17
N LEU A 105 19.26 -5.23 5.13
CA LEU A 105 20.22 -4.70 6.11
C LEU A 105 20.34 -5.68 7.28
N SER A 106 21.55 -6.17 7.56
CA SER A 106 21.81 -7.01 8.75
C SER A 106 22.07 -6.17 10.01
N PRO A 107 21.99 -6.76 11.22
CA PRO A 107 22.23 -6.06 12.48
C PRO A 107 23.58 -5.37 12.63
N ASN A 108 24.59 -5.84 11.89
CA ASN A 108 25.93 -5.24 11.85
C ASN A 108 26.09 -4.11 10.81
N GLY A 109 24.99 -3.67 10.18
CA GLY A 109 24.99 -2.59 9.18
C GLY A 109 25.49 -2.99 7.79
N LYS A 110 25.70 -4.29 7.52
CA LYS A 110 26.07 -4.78 6.19
C LYS A 110 24.84 -5.07 5.33
N LEU A 111 25.03 -5.02 4.01
CA LEU A 111 24.01 -5.47 3.07
C LEU A 111 24.14 -6.98 2.85
N VAL A 112 23.05 -7.70 3.10
CA VAL A 112 22.88 -9.12 2.80
C VAL A 112 22.17 -9.22 1.46
N TYR A 113 22.72 -9.99 0.53
CA TYR A 113 22.12 -10.26 -0.78
C TYR A 113 21.65 -11.71 -0.83
N PRO A 114 20.37 -12.01 -0.56
CA PRO A 114 19.85 -13.38 -0.53
C PRO A 114 20.10 -14.11 -1.84
N LYS A 115 20.40 -15.41 -1.75
CA LYS A 115 20.67 -16.26 -2.90
C LYS A 115 19.76 -17.47 -2.95
N SER A 116 19.07 -17.61 -4.09
CA SER A 116 18.39 -18.85 -4.43
C SER A 116 19.42 -19.99 -4.54
N LYS A 117 19.07 -21.16 -3.99
CA LYS A 117 19.92 -22.36 -4.08
C LYS A 117 19.81 -23.02 -5.45
N GLU A 118 18.60 -23.01 -6.02
CA GLU A 118 18.28 -23.58 -7.33
C GLU A 118 17.34 -22.64 -8.10
N PRO A 119 17.45 -22.57 -9.44
CA PRO A 119 16.51 -21.80 -10.26
C PRO A 119 15.07 -22.29 -10.09
N HIS A 120 14.11 -21.36 -10.05
CA HIS A 120 12.67 -21.63 -9.90
C HIS A 120 12.24 -22.34 -8.62
N VAL A 121 13.15 -22.61 -7.69
CA VAL A 121 12.87 -23.21 -6.38
C VAL A 121 13.01 -22.12 -5.33
N SER A 122 11.95 -21.89 -4.55
CA SER A 122 12.02 -20.99 -3.40
C SER A 122 12.79 -21.65 -2.24
N SER A 123 13.55 -20.84 -1.52
CA SER A 123 14.17 -21.23 -0.27
C SER A 123 14.02 -20.13 0.77
N GLU A 124 13.90 -20.51 2.04
CA GLU A 124 13.91 -19.55 3.15
C GLU A 124 15.25 -18.82 3.24
N ILE A 125 15.19 -17.53 3.54
CA ILE A 125 16.35 -16.69 3.84
C ILE A 125 16.75 -16.98 5.29
N THR A 126 17.93 -17.55 5.49
CA THR A 126 18.43 -17.99 6.81
C THR A 126 19.53 -17.08 7.36
N GLU A 127 19.96 -16.11 6.57
CA GLU A 127 20.90 -15.07 6.96
C GLU A 127 20.32 -14.19 8.08
N ASP A 128 21.20 -13.67 8.95
CA ASP A 128 20.79 -12.77 10.02
C ASP A 128 20.40 -11.38 9.49
N ILE A 129 19.10 -11.19 9.28
CA ILE A 129 18.47 -9.99 8.74
C ILE A 129 17.53 -9.29 9.73
N ALA A 130 17.42 -9.81 10.96
CA ALA A 130 16.45 -9.33 11.96
C ALA A 130 17.07 -8.28 12.89
N LEU A 131 16.58 -7.04 12.81
CA LEU A 131 16.96 -5.95 13.70
C LEU A 131 16.12 -6.01 14.97
N SER A 132 16.75 -6.16 16.14
CA SER A 132 16.04 -6.18 17.43
C SER A 132 15.86 -4.76 17.96
N LEU A 133 14.61 -4.30 18.15
CA LEU A 133 14.38 -2.93 18.64
C LEU A 133 14.56 -2.77 20.15
N GLY A 134 14.65 -3.88 20.90
CA GLY A 134 14.80 -3.87 22.35
C GLY A 134 13.52 -3.45 23.07
N SER A 135 13.63 -2.98 24.31
CA SER A 135 12.47 -2.66 25.18
C SER A 135 11.76 -1.36 24.78
N LYS A 136 10.61 -1.08 25.43
CA LYS A 136 9.86 0.16 25.26
C LYS A 136 10.75 1.41 25.37
N ASN A 137 10.48 2.39 24.50
CA ASN A 137 11.19 3.65 24.32
C ASN A 137 12.67 3.53 23.92
N GLN A 138 13.16 2.34 23.57
CA GLN A 138 14.49 2.21 22.98
C GLN A 138 14.48 2.65 21.52
N THR A 139 15.56 3.30 21.14
CA THR A 139 15.83 3.71 19.77
C THR A 139 17.00 2.90 19.23
N LEU A 140 16.80 2.27 18.07
CA LEU A 140 17.86 1.67 17.28
C LEU A 140 18.13 2.58 16.07
N ASP A 141 19.31 3.21 16.05
CA ASP A 141 19.76 4.00 14.91
C ASP A 141 20.41 3.07 13.87
N VAL A 142 19.97 3.16 12.61
CA VAL A 142 20.54 2.43 11.48
C VAL A 142 20.93 3.39 10.35
N SER A 143 21.97 3.02 9.61
CA SER A 143 22.43 3.78 8.45
C SER A 143 22.05 3.03 7.17
N LEU A 144 21.18 3.62 6.36
CA LEU A 144 20.81 3.10 5.06
C LEU A 144 21.79 3.57 3.99
N PRO A 145 22.04 2.73 2.95
CA PRO A 145 22.86 3.14 1.83
C PRO A 145 22.30 4.40 1.15
N PRO A 146 23.14 5.16 0.44
CA PRO A 146 22.72 6.38 -0.26
C PRO A 146 21.76 6.14 -1.43
N PHE A 147 21.45 4.87 -1.70
CA PHE A 147 20.50 4.44 -2.70
C PHE A 147 19.71 3.24 -2.17
N ILE A 148 18.41 3.39 -2.12
CA ILE A 148 17.43 2.33 -1.95
C ILE A 148 16.16 2.74 -2.69
N ARG A 149 15.65 1.88 -3.57
CA ARG A 149 14.34 2.06 -4.20
C ARG A 149 13.47 0.86 -3.91
N SER A 150 12.15 1.03 -3.95
CA SER A 150 11.19 -0.02 -3.57
C SER A 150 11.53 -0.57 -2.17
N GLY A 151 11.93 0.32 -1.26
CA GLY A 151 12.37 -0.03 0.07
C GLY A 151 11.19 -0.24 1.01
N ARG A 152 11.31 -1.22 1.90
CA ARG A 152 10.38 -1.47 3.00
C ARG A 152 11.14 -1.65 4.30
N VAL A 153 10.69 -0.95 5.33
CA VAL A 153 11.08 -1.15 6.73
C VAL A 153 9.93 -1.88 7.40
N TYR A 154 10.04 -3.20 7.49
CA TYR A 154 9.06 -4.04 8.16
C TYR A 154 9.23 -3.98 9.66
N PHE A 155 8.12 -4.12 10.38
CA PHE A 155 8.08 -4.37 11.82
C PHE A 155 7.13 -5.51 12.10
N ALA A 156 7.45 -6.32 13.10
CA ALA A 156 6.61 -7.42 13.54
C ALA A 156 6.72 -7.62 15.05
N ASP A 157 5.66 -8.09 15.70
CA ASP A 157 5.66 -8.41 17.13
C ASP A 157 6.32 -9.76 17.47
N SER A 158 6.69 -10.53 16.44
CA SER A 158 7.52 -11.74 16.47
C SER A 158 8.43 -11.80 15.22
N ASP A 159 9.10 -12.94 14.98
CA ASP A 159 9.99 -13.09 13.81
C ASP A 159 9.18 -13.22 12.50
N LEU A 160 9.66 -12.57 11.42
CA LEU A 160 9.14 -12.74 10.06
C LEU A 160 10.05 -13.66 9.26
N ARG A 161 9.43 -14.47 8.41
CA ARG A 161 10.07 -15.40 7.49
C ARG A 161 9.98 -14.84 6.07
N PHE A 162 11.13 -14.71 5.42
CA PHE A 162 11.26 -14.28 4.04
C PHE A 162 11.83 -15.39 3.19
N PHE A 163 11.50 -15.39 1.90
CA PHE A 163 11.96 -16.41 0.97
C PHE A 163 12.60 -15.77 -0.26
N VAL A 164 13.50 -16.49 -0.91
CA VAL A 164 14.19 -16.06 -2.12
C VAL A 164 13.92 -17.07 -3.23
N VAL A 165 13.68 -16.56 -4.43
CA VAL A 165 13.51 -17.36 -5.65
C VAL A 165 14.19 -16.65 -6.82
N ASN A 166 14.69 -17.42 -7.79
CA ASN A 166 15.22 -16.86 -9.02
C ASN A 166 14.47 -17.43 -10.23
N ASN A 167 13.73 -16.55 -10.91
CA ASN A 167 12.92 -16.89 -12.08
C ASN A 167 13.58 -16.45 -13.41
N GLY A 168 14.91 -16.40 -13.44
CA GLY A 168 15.71 -16.05 -14.62
C GLY A 168 16.10 -14.56 -14.71
N GLY A 169 15.39 -13.67 -14.01
CA GLY A 169 15.71 -12.23 -13.94
C GLY A 169 16.84 -11.90 -12.96
N GLY A 170 16.98 -12.70 -11.90
CA GLY A 170 17.84 -12.46 -10.74
C GLY A 170 17.18 -12.97 -9.46
N ASP A 171 17.94 -13.04 -8.37
CA ASP A 171 17.40 -13.40 -7.06
C ASP A 171 16.37 -12.35 -6.64
N SER A 172 15.17 -12.81 -6.29
CA SER A 172 14.02 -12.01 -5.95
C SER A 172 13.47 -12.45 -4.59
N VAL A 173 13.02 -11.49 -3.79
CA VAL A 173 12.46 -11.79 -2.46
C VAL A 173 10.96 -11.99 -2.57
N VAL A 174 10.47 -13.12 -2.05
CA VAL A 174 9.05 -13.35 -1.81
C VAL A 174 8.73 -12.74 -0.45
N GLN A 175 7.97 -11.64 -0.50
CA GLN A 175 7.51 -10.88 0.65
C GLN A 175 6.30 -11.60 1.29
N PRO A 176 6.05 -11.41 2.60
CA PRO A 176 4.89 -11.99 3.28
C PRO A 176 3.58 -11.67 2.54
N SER A 177 2.76 -12.69 2.30
CA SER A 177 1.44 -12.53 1.72
C SER A 177 0.41 -12.17 2.79
N VAL A 178 -0.45 -11.19 2.49
CA VAL A 178 -1.54 -10.79 3.38
C VAL A 178 -2.84 -11.53 3.05
N THR A 179 -3.00 -12.02 1.83
CA THR A 179 -4.21 -12.68 1.33
C THR A 179 -4.18 -14.21 1.44
N ASN A 180 -3.01 -14.79 1.72
CA ASN A 180 -2.85 -16.22 1.96
C ASN A 180 -2.90 -16.52 3.46
N LEU A 181 -4.01 -17.11 3.93
CA LEU A 181 -4.18 -17.49 5.33
C LEU A 181 -3.23 -18.61 5.81
N GLN A 182 -2.51 -19.26 4.89
CA GLN A 182 -1.46 -20.24 5.18
C GLN A 182 -0.04 -19.71 4.95
N ASP A 183 0.13 -18.41 4.65
CA ASP A 183 1.46 -17.81 4.63
C ASP A 183 2.16 -18.11 5.97
N PRO A 184 3.47 -18.43 5.98
CA PRO A 184 4.21 -18.66 7.22
C PRO A 184 4.16 -17.50 8.23
N ASN A 185 3.76 -16.30 7.79
CA ASN A 185 3.60 -15.09 8.58
C ASN A 185 2.12 -14.69 8.78
N ALA A 186 1.16 -15.56 8.45
CA ALA A 186 -0.26 -15.20 8.41
C ALA A 186 -0.82 -14.78 9.77
N ASP A 187 -0.30 -15.37 10.86
CA ASP A 187 -0.70 -15.14 12.25
C ASP A 187 0.19 -14.12 12.99
N VAL A 188 1.22 -13.59 12.33
CA VAL A 188 2.11 -12.56 12.89
C VAL A 188 1.50 -11.18 12.68
N ASN A 189 1.52 -10.33 13.71
CA ASN A 189 1.11 -8.94 13.57
C ASN A 189 2.31 -8.11 13.10
N TRP A 190 2.28 -7.74 11.82
CA TRP A 190 3.35 -7.00 11.17
C TRP A 190 2.82 -5.85 10.33
N GLY A 191 3.70 -4.98 9.87
CA GLY A 191 3.42 -3.84 9.00
C GLY A 191 4.71 -3.30 8.42
N PHE A 192 4.66 -2.30 7.54
CA PHE A 192 5.86 -1.68 6.99
C PHE A 192 5.67 -0.19 6.69
N VAL A 193 6.79 0.53 6.69
CA VAL A 193 6.94 1.84 6.03
C VAL A 193 7.59 1.61 4.68
N GLU A 194 7.03 2.21 3.63
CA GLU A 194 7.63 2.22 2.30
C GLU A 194 8.54 3.43 2.16
N LEU A 195 9.68 3.26 1.48
CA LEU A 195 10.56 4.38 1.19
C LEU A 195 11.33 4.21 -0.12
N THR A 196 11.70 5.35 -0.69
CA THR A 196 12.75 5.45 -1.70
C THR A 196 13.69 6.57 -1.29
N TYR A 197 14.98 6.28 -1.24
CA TYR A 197 16.03 7.25 -0.99
C TYR A 197 17.07 7.17 -2.09
N MET A 198 17.18 8.22 -2.88
CA MET A 198 18.16 8.31 -3.96
C MET A 198 18.53 9.76 -4.23
N ASN A 199 19.82 10.02 -4.44
CA ASN A 199 20.34 11.37 -4.73
C ASN A 199 19.94 12.41 -3.66
N GLY A 200 19.91 12.01 -2.38
CA GLY A 200 19.53 12.87 -1.27
C GLY A 200 18.03 13.14 -1.11
N LEU A 201 17.20 12.69 -2.06
CA LEU A 201 15.75 12.80 -2.01
C LEU A 201 15.15 11.55 -1.36
N LEU A 202 14.42 11.76 -0.27
CA LEU A 202 13.60 10.75 0.40
C LEU A 202 12.14 10.97 0.05
N TYR A 203 11.45 9.87 -0.27
CA TYR A 203 10.00 9.73 -0.12
C TYR A 203 9.75 8.58 0.84
N ALA A 204 8.86 8.76 1.81
CA ALA A 204 8.40 7.70 2.70
C ALA A 204 6.92 7.83 3.02
N ASN A 205 6.25 6.69 3.20
CA ASN A 205 4.82 6.62 3.49
C ASN A 205 4.48 5.42 4.37
N ILE A 206 3.44 5.58 5.18
CA ILE A 206 2.69 4.47 5.78
C ILE A 206 1.50 4.21 4.85
N SER A 207 1.17 2.93 4.65
CA SER A 207 0.10 2.53 3.73
C SER A 207 -0.77 1.45 4.36
N TYR A 208 -2.07 1.68 4.32
CA TYR A 208 -3.15 0.76 4.62
C TYR A 208 -3.89 0.32 3.36
N VAL A 209 -3.32 0.58 2.16
CA VAL A 209 -3.89 0.17 0.86
C VAL A 209 -4.10 -1.34 0.81
N ASP A 210 -3.16 -2.09 1.37
CA ASP A 210 -3.23 -3.53 1.40
C ASP A 210 -3.91 -4.06 2.67
N PHE A 211 -3.53 -3.52 3.83
CA PHE A 211 -4.01 -3.95 5.14
C PHE A 211 -3.62 -2.98 6.26
N VAL A 212 -4.33 -3.05 7.39
CA VAL A 212 -3.88 -2.52 8.69
C VAL A 212 -3.26 -3.65 9.49
N GLY A 213 -2.07 -3.44 10.03
CA GLY A 213 -1.38 -4.39 10.91
C GLY A 213 -0.79 -3.67 12.12
N ILE A 214 0.48 -3.94 12.42
CA ILE A 214 1.14 -3.29 13.56
C ILE A 214 1.10 -1.77 13.36
N VAL A 215 0.79 -1.03 14.43
CA VAL A 215 0.65 0.42 14.37
C VAL A 215 2.01 1.06 14.12
N LEU A 216 2.10 1.93 13.12
CA LEU A 216 3.32 2.64 12.75
C LEU A 216 3.06 4.15 12.70
N GLY A 217 4.08 4.92 13.02
CA GLY A 217 4.13 6.37 12.83
C GLY A 217 5.51 6.76 12.30
N MET A 218 5.64 7.92 11.67
CA MET A 218 6.93 8.38 11.15
C MET A 218 7.11 9.89 11.26
N MET A 219 8.36 10.31 11.38
CA MET A 219 8.78 11.70 11.40
C MET A 219 10.05 11.88 10.58
N LEU A 220 9.98 12.74 9.58
CA LEU A 220 11.11 13.21 8.81
C LEU A 220 11.65 14.49 9.46
N THR A 221 12.95 14.54 9.72
CA THR A 221 13.65 15.75 10.15
C THR A 221 14.57 16.22 9.04
N GLU A 222 14.50 17.50 8.69
CA GLU A 222 15.37 18.15 7.73
C GLU A 222 16.61 18.74 8.40
N LYS A 223 17.65 19.05 7.61
CA LYS A 223 18.91 19.61 8.13
C LYS A 223 18.76 21.01 8.75
N ASP A 224 17.69 21.73 8.41
CA ASP A 224 17.35 23.02 9.02
C ASP A 224 16.56 22.87 10.33
N GLY A 225 16.25 21.64 10.74
CA GLY A 225 15.49 21.30 11.95
C GLY A 225 13.98 21.26 11.76
N SER A 226 13.45 21.60 10.58
CA SER A 226 12.02 21.43 10.28
C SER A 226 11.64 19.95 10.23
N THR A 227 10.36 19.67 10.50
CA THR A 227 9.84 18.30 10.54
C THR A 227 8.59 18.13 9.70
N GLN A 228 8.45 16.93 9.13
CA GLN A 228 7.21 16.42 8.57
C GLN A 228 6.85 15.16 9.34
N THR A 229 5.58 14.99 9.70
CA THR A 229 5.14 13.89 10.55
C THR A 229 3.95 13.21 9.91
N THR A 230 3.84 11.91 10.08
CA THR A 230 2.62 11.13 9.89
C THR A 230 2.41 10.31 11.14
N ALA A 231 1.38 10.66 11.90
CA ALA A 231 1.18 10.11 13.24
C ALA A 231 0.72 8.65 13.20
N GLY A 232 0.06 8.25 12.12
CA GLY A 232 -0.47 6.91 11.92
C GLY A 232 -1.66 6.63 12.83
N LEU A 233 -1.94 5.34 13.03
CA LEU A 233 -3.12 4.91 13.79
C LEU A 233 -2.93 5.00 15.31
N VAL A 234 -4.03 5.11 16.05
CA VAL A 234 -4.03 4.96 17.51
C VAL A 234 -3.59 3.55 17.93
N ALA A 235 -3.12 3.42 19.18
CA ALA A 235 -2.89 2.11 19.78
C ALA A 235 -4.14 1.21 19.69
N ASP A 236 -3.90 -0.09 19.49
CA ASP A 236 -4.90 -1.15 19.33
C ASP A 236 -5.87 -0.97 18.14
N ALA A 237 -5.48 -0.20 17.13
CA ALA A 237 -6.33 0.09 15.97
C ALA A 237 -6.83 -1.17 15.25
N VAL A 238 -6.00 -2.22 15.07
CA VAL A 238 -6.45 -3.49 14.45
C VAL A 238 -7.70 -4.04 15.16
N THR A 239 -7.68 -4.15 16.48
CA THR A 239 -8.82 -4.62 17.28
C THR A 239 -10.02 -3.70 17.17
N LYS A 240 -9.80 -2.38 17.27
CA LYS A 240 -10.88 -1.38 17.21
C LYS A 240 -11.57 -1.36 15.85
N ILE A 241 -10.80 -1.37 14.77
CA ILE A 241 -11.29 -1.43 13.39
C ILE A 241 -12.10 -2.73 13.18
N CYS A 242 -11.59 -3.88 13.64
CA CYS A 242 -12.34 -5.13 13.55
C CYS A 242 -13.66 -5.12 14.30
N ASN A 243 -13.70 -4.51 15.49
CA ASN A 243 -14.94 -4.35 16.23
C ASN A 243 -15.96 -3.48 15.48
N ASP A 244 -15.52 -2.43 14.80
CA ASP A 244 -16.42 -1.55 14.03
C ASP A 244 -16.88 -2.19 12.72
N LEU A 245 -16.02 -2.94 12.03
CA LEU A 245 -16.40 -3.75 10.87
C LEU A 245 -17.40 -4.85 11.24
N MET A 246 -17.22 -5.49 12.39
CA MET A 246 -18.18 -6.46 12.93
C MET A 246 -19.54 -5.81 13.17
N LYS A 247 -19.59 -4.63 13.81
CA LYS A 247 -20.85 -3.90 14.05
C LYS A 247 -21.51 -3.43 12.75
N LEU A 248 -20.71 -3.02 11.76
CA LEU A 248 -21.20 -2.53 10.47
C LEU A 248 -22.02 -3.57 9.71
N ARG A 249 -21.76 -4.87 9.93
CA ARG A 249 -22.57 -5.97 9.39
C ARG A 249 -24.06 -5.82 9.73
N GLU A 250 -24.38 -5.28 10.91
CA GLU A 250 -25.76 -5.14 11.37
C GLU A 250 -26.53 -4.04 10.62
N THR A 251 -25.82 -3.05 10.04
CA THR A 251 -26.44 -1.92 9.32
C THR A 251 -26.30 -1.99 7.80
N ASP A 252 -25.17 -2.51 7.29
CA ASP A 252 -24.89 -2.58 5.85
C ASP A 252 -25.16 -3.96 5.25
N HIS A 253 -25.43 -4.97 6.10
CA HIS A 253 -25.77 -6.35 5.71
C HIS A 253 -24.76 -7.04 4.78
N ARG A 254 -23.50 -6.59 4.80
CA ARG A 254 -22.35 -7.22 4.13
C ARG A 254 -21.38 -7.80 5.16
N ASP A 255 -20.62 -8.81 4.76
CA ASP A 255 -19.65 -9.51 5.63
C ASP A 255 -18.33 -8.74 5.79
N TRP A 256 -18.43 -7.54 6.35
CA TRP A 256 -17.27 -6.67 6.65
C TRP A 256 -16.31 -7.27 7.69
N ALA A 257 -16.83 -8.11 8.60
CA ALA A 257 -16.01 -8.80 9.60
C ALA A 257 -14.95 -9.70 8.96
N SER A 258 -15.24 -10.28 7.79
CA SER A 258 -14.30 -11.13 7.06
C SER A 258 -13.06 -10.40 6.50
N LEU A 259 -12.98 -9.08 6.61
CA LEU A 259 -11.73 -8.34 6.38
C LEU A 259 -10.69 -8.59 7.48
N CYS A 260 -11.14 -8.97 8.68
CA CYS A 260 -10.27 -9.19 9.82
C CYS A 260 -9.67 -10.59 9.82
N ILE A 261 -8.38 -10.67 10.13
CA ILE A 261 -7.65 -11.92 10.33
C ILE A 261 -7.27 -12.03 11.80
N ALA A 262 -7.58 -13.18 12.38
CA ALA A 262 -7.20 -13.57 13.73
C ALA A 262 -6.19 -14.72 13.71
N ASN A 263 -5.33 -14.77 14.73
CA ASN A 263 -4.43 -15.90 14.95
C ASN A 263 -5.19 -17.13 15.54
N ALA A 264 -4.47 -18.20 15.85
CA ALA A 264 -5.06 -19.44 16.38
C ALA A 264 -5.83 -19.22 17.70
N GLU A 265 -5.39 -18.28 18.54
CA GLU A 265 -6.06 -17.91 19.80
C GLU A 265 -7.27 -16.98 19.61
N GLY A 266 -7.56 -16.54 18.38
CA GLY A 266 -8.66 -15.63 18.07
C GLY A 266 -8.31 -14.14 18.26
N LYS A 267 -7.05 -13.80 18.53
CA LYS A 267 -6.59 -12.40 18.60
C LYS A 267 -6.44 -11.84 17.18
N THR A 268 -7.00 -10.67 16.92
CA THR A 268 -6.85 -9.97 15.65
C THR A 268 -5.40 -9.53 15.42
N VAL A 269 -4.89 -9.81 14.22
CA VAL A 269 -3.51 -9.47 13.81
C VAL A 269 -3.46 -8.62 12.55
N ARG A 270 -4.56 -8.55 11.79
CA ARG A 270 -4.61 -7.82 10.52
C ARG A 270 -6.04 -7.45 10.15
N VAL A 271 -6.19 -6.35 9.41
CA VAL A 271 -7.42 -5.98 8.69
C VAL A 271 -7.08 -5.81 7.21
N LEU A 272 -7.52 -6.71 6.35
CA LEU A 272 -7.33 -6.60 4.90
C LEU A 272 -8.17 -5.46 4.31
N SER A 273 -7.64 -4.81 3.27
CA SER A 273 -8.42 -3.88 2.49
C SER A 273 -9.51 -4.61 1.68
N PRO A 274 -10.61 -3.94 1.31
CA PRO A 274 -11.67 -4.51 0.49
C PRO A 274 -11.16 -5.07 -0.84
N GLY A 275 -10.17 -4.42 -1.47
CA GLY A 275 -9.55 -4.88 -2.71
C GLY A 275 -8.84 -6.23 -2.53
N ASN A 276 -8.01 -6.36 -1.49
CA ASN A 276 -7.34 -7.63 -1.20
C ASN A 276 -8.32 -8.73 -0.79
N ARG A 277 -9.38 -8.40 -0.05
CA ARG A 277 -10.44 -9.36 0.27
C ARG A 277 -11.19 -9.82 -0.98
N HIS A 278 -11.49 -8.90 -1.88
CA HIS A 278 -12.17 -9.17 -3.15
C HIS A 278 -11.38 -10.16 -4.01
N GLU A 279 -10.05 -10.06 -4.02
CA GLU A 279 -9.20 -11.02 -4.74
C GLU A 279 -9.25 -12.44 -4.17
N VAL A 280 -9.44 -12.55 -2.86
CA VAL A 280 -9.63 -13.84 -2.19
C VAL A 280 -11.02 -14.41 -2.43
N GLU A 281 -12.06 -13.58 -2.39
CA GLU A 281 -13.46 -13.99 -2.56
C GLU A 281 -14.31 -12.87 -3.18
N ALA A 282 -14.26 -12.80 -4.51
CA ALA A 282 -14.87 -11.70 -5.27
C ALA A 282 -16.36 -11.52 -5.01
N GLN A 283 -17.09 -12.61 -4.73
CA GLN A 283 -18.55 -12.61 -4.61
C GLN A 283 -19.08 -11.74 -3.47
N LEU A 284 -18.27 -11.42 -2.44
CA LEU A 284 -18.73 -10.66 -1.28
C LEU A 284 -19.01 -9.19 -1.57
N LEU A 285 -18.23 -8.59 -2.48
CA LEU A 285 -18.22 -7.13 -2.72
C LEU A 285 -18.35 -6.78 -4.21
N ASN A 286 -18.75 -7.73 -5.06
CA ASN A 286 -18.82 -7.56 -6.52
C ASN A 286 -19.86 -6.52 -6.97
N ASP A 287 -21.00 -6.47 -6.29
CA ASP A 287 -22.17 -5.66 -6.64
C ASP A 287 -22.29 -4.39 -5.77
N TYR A 288 -21.36 -4.17 -4.84
CA TYR A 288 -21.48 -3.13 -3.81
C TYR A 288 -21.66 -1.71 -4.38
N TRP A 289 -20.99 -1.42 -5.50
CA TRP A 289 -20.99 -0.09 -6.12
C TRP A 289 -22.01 0.07 -7.27
N ASP A 290 -22.69 -1.00 -7.70
CA ASP A 290 -23.42 -1.02 -8.97
C ASP A 290 -24.48 0.09 -9.07
N THR A 291 -25.29 0.27 -8.03
CA THR A 291 -26.33 1.33 -7.99
C THR A 291 -25.71 2.72 -8.10
N TYR A 292 -24.68 3.02 -7.30
CA TYR A 292 -24.03 4.33 -7.30
C TYR A 292 -23.37 4.63 -8.64
N VAL A 293 -22.67 3.65 -9.23
CA VAL A 293 -22.07 3.79 -10.56
C VAL A 293 -23.15 4.01 -11.63
N ASN A 294 -24.28 3.32 -11.55
CA ASN A 294 -25.41 3.56 -12.46
C ASN A 294 -25.94 5.01 -12.38
N GLU A 295 -26.08 5.54 -11.16
CA GLU A 295 -26.55 6.91 -10.92
C GLU A 295 -25.55 7.96 -11.39
N VAL A 296 -24.25 7.76 -11.13
CA VAL A 296 -23.17 8.59 -11.65
C VAL A 296 -23.20 8.63 -13.19
N TRP A 297 -23.28 7.46 -13.83
CA TRP A 297 -23.37 7.37 -15.29
C TRP A 297 -24.59 8.10 -15.85
N LYS A 298 -25.74 7.99 -15.17
CA LYS A 298 -26.97 8.68 -15.55
C LYS A 298 -26.86 10.19 -15.41
N LYS A 299 -26.32 10.70 -14.29
CA LYS A 299 -26.13 12.14 -14.03
C LYS A 299 -25.26 12.76 -15.11
N TYR A 300 -24.09 12.18 -15.35
CA TYR A 300 -23.10 12.72 -16.27
C TYR A 300 -23.32 12.34 -17.74
N ALA A 301 -24.44 11.72 -18.10
CA ALA A 301 -24.90 11.67 -19.49
C ALA A 301 -25.49 13.01 -19.95
N THR A 302 -26.07 13.77 -19.02
CA THR A 302 -26.76 15.03 -19.31
C THR A 302 -26.06 16.27 -18.73
N GLN A 303 -25.06 16.08 -17.86
CA GLN A 303 -24.28 17.14 -17.20
C GLN A 303 -22.78 16.88 -17.38
N ASP A 304 -21.98 17.94 -17.48
CA ASP A 304 -20.51 17.81 -17.48
C ASP A 304 -20.00 17.42 -16.08
N LEU A 305 -19.06 16.48 -16.04
CA LEU A 305 -18.16 16.28 -14.92
C LEU A 305 -16.86 17.00 -15.27
N VAL A 306 -16.37 17.89 -14.40
CA VAL A 306 -15.10 18.60 -14.61
C VAL A 306 -14.03 17.97 -13.73
N ILE A 307 -12.93 17.54 -14.34
CA ILE A 307 -11.78 16.99 -13.63
C ILE A 307 -10.71 18.06 -13.52
N ASP A 308 -10.44 18.51 -12.30
CA ASP A 308 -9.22 19.26 -12.04
C ASP A 308 -8.03 18.29 -12.00
N THR A 309 -7.24 18.32 -13.06
CA THR A 309 -6.04 17.47 -13.14
C THR A 309 -4.92 17.96 -12.23
N GLN A 310 -5.07 19.16 -11.61
CA GLN A 310 -4.08 19.83 -10.77
C GLN A 310 -2.70 19.90 -11.47
N SER A 311 -2.76 20.08 -12.79
CA SER A 311 -1.63 20.14 -13.70
C SER A 311 -1.78 21.30 -14.68
N ASN A 312 -0.87 21.42 -15.65
CA ASN A 312 -0.92 22.49 -16.66
C ASN A 312 -2.23 22.51 -17.47
N ALA A 313 -2.92 21.37 -17.59
CA ALA A 313 -4.25 21.27 -18.17
C ALA A 313 -5.31 21.35 -17.04
N SER A 314 -5.51 22.53 -16.47
CA SER A 314 -6.51 22.71 -15.43
C SER A 314 -7.92 22.59 -16.02
N GLN A 315 -8.80 21.85 -15.34
CA GLN A 315 -10.24 21.73 -15.63
C GLN A 315 -10.58 21.03 -16.98
N VAL A 316 -10.49 19.70 -17.02
CA VAL A 316 -10.89 18.87 -18.16
C VAL A 316 -12.38 18.51 -18.08
N LYS A 317 -13.16 18.84 -19.12
CA LYS A 317 -14.57 18.45 -19.19
C LYS A 317 -14.73 17.01 -19.64
N CYS A 318 -15.64 16.31 -18.97
CA CYS A 318 -16.00 14.94 -19.26
C CYS A 318 -17.52 14.78 -19.37
N ARG A 319 -17.97 13.92 -20.28
CA ARG A 319 -19.38 13.57 -20.47
C ARG A 319 -19.54 12.10 -20.79
N VAL A 320 -20.57 11.46 -20.24
CA VAL A 320 -20.93 10.09 -20.61
C VAL A 320 -21.56 10.09 -22.00
N SER A 321 -20.93 9.39 -22.95
CA SER A 321 -21.43 9.10 -24.30
C SER A 321 -21.10 7.66 -24.66
N ASP A 322 -22.00 6.96 -25.34
CA ASP A 322 -21.81 5.57 -25.77
C ASP A 322 -21.33 4.63 -24.64
N ASN A 323 -21.91 4.83 -23.44
CA ASN A 323 -21.60 4.08 -22.22
C ASN A 323 -20.15 4.24 -21.70
N GLN A 324 -19.42 5.26 -22.16
CA GLN A 324 -18.10 5.64 -21.66
C GLN A 324 -18.13 7.09 -21.18
N LEU A 325 -17.37 7.41 -20.13
CA LEU A 325 -17.07 8.80 -19.78
C LEU A 325 -15.96 9.29 -20.72
N VAL A 326 -16.29 10.21 -21.63
CA VAL A 326 -15.36 10.80 -22.61
C VAL A 326 -14.88 12.13 -22.06
N CYS A 327 -13.56 12.32 -22.00
CA CYS A 327 -12.93 13.52 -21.45
C CYS A 327 -12.09 14.24 -22.52
N GLU A 328 -12.19 15.57 -22.58
CA GLU A 328 -11.42 16.38 -23.52
C GLU A 328 -9.90 16.17 -23.34
N GLY A 329 -9.19 15.86 -24.43
CA GLY A 329 -7.73 15.62 -24.41
C GLY A 329 -7.28 14.25 -23.90
N SER A 330 -8.21 13.41 -23.42
CA SER A 330 -7.96 11.97 -23.22
C SER A 330 -7.96 11.26 -24.58
N ASP A 331 -7.05 10.32 -24.78
CA ASP A 331 -6.95 9.49 -26.00
C ASP A 331 -8.02 8.40 -26.09
N ARG A 332 -8.64 8.05 -24.97
CA ARG A 332 -9.74 7.09 -24.90
C ARG A 332 -10.75 7.45 -23.80
N GLY A 333 -11.96 6.93 -23.93
CA GLY A 333 -12.99 7.04 -22.90
C GLY A 333 -12.75 6.09 -21.72
N PHE A 334 -13.34 6.43 -20.58
CA PHE A 334 -13.35 5.60 -19.38
C PHE A 334 -14.61 4.73 -19.38
N ALA A 335 -14.44 3.41 -19.43
CA ALA A 335 -15.55 2.48 -19.28
C ALA A 335 -16.24 2.63 -17.91
N LYS A 336 -17.47 2.13 -17.81
CA LYS A 336 -18.17 2.02 -16.54
C LYS A 336 -17.42 1.09 -15.58
N PRO A 337 -16.98 1.56 -14.39
CA PRO A 337 -16.20 0.76 -13.46
C PRO A 337 -17.09 -0.29 -12.80
N THR A 338 -16.49 -1.44 -12.53
CA THR A 338 -17.03 -2.45 -11.62
C THR A 338 -16.61 -2.15 -10.18
N SER A 339 -17.20 -2.85 -9.22
CA SER A 339 -16.75 -2.76 -7.82
C SER A 339 -15.27 -3.14 -7.66
N LYS A 340 -14.78 -4.13 -8.43
CA LYS A 340 -13.37 -4.52 -8.46
C LYS A 340 -12.47 -3.35 -8.87
N ASP A 341 -12.86 -2.62 -9.90
CA ASP A 341 -12.09 -1.47 -10.38
C ASP A 341 -11.99 -0.40 -9.30
N ILE A 342 -13.11 -0.10 -8.61
CA ILE A 342 -13.15 0.90 -7.53
C ILE A 342 -12.33 0.46 -6.32
N TRP A 343 -12.39 -0.81 -5.91
CA TRP A 343 -11.61 -1.30 -4.77
C TRP A 343 -10.10 -1.29 -5.03
N GLY A 344 -9.68 -1.58 -6.26
CA GLY A 344 -8.27 -1.70 -6.61
C GLY A 344 -7.65 -0.44 -7.20
N CYS A 345 -8.44 0.49 -7.74
CA CYS A 345 -7.98 1.66 -8.50
C CYS A 345 -6.92 1.35 -9.58
N ASN A 346 -6.91 0.14 -10.16
CA ASN A 346 -5.83 -0.30 -11.03
C ASN A 346 -6.28 -1.22 -12.19
N SER A 347 -7.59 -1.39 -12.38
CA SER A 347 -8.17 -2.19 -13.46
C SER A 347 -9.29 -1.45 -14.19
N GLY A 348 -9.71 -1.99 -15.33
CA GLY A 348 -10.80 -1.44 -16.13
C GLY A 348 -10.52 0.03 -16.51
N PRO A 349 -11.41 0.99 -16.19
CA PRO A 349 -11.18 2.40 -16.48
C PRO A 349 -10.05 3.04 -15.66
N PHE A 350 -9.56 2.38 -14.62
CA PHE A 350 -8.47 2.89 -13.76
C PHE A 350 -7.12 2.24 -14.05
N ALA A 351 -7.01 1.43 -15.10
CA ALA A 351 -5.72 0.96 -15.59
C ALA A 351 -5.04 2.04 -16.45
N ILE A 352 -3.84 2.44 -16.06
CA ILE A 352 -2.95 3.32 -16.85
C ILE A 352 -1.99 2.44 -17.63
N SER A 353 -1.97 2.62 -18.95
CA SER A 353 -1.16 1.83 -19.89
C SER A 353 -0.05 2.68 -20.51
N GLU A 354 1.00 2.01 -20.98
CA GLU A 354 2.02 2.68 -21.79
C GLU A 354 1.39 3.25 -23.06
N GLY A 355 1.64 4.53 -23.32
CA GLY A 355 1.08 5.26 -24.46
C GLY A 355 -0.15 6.10 -24.13
N ASP A 356 -0.80 5.91 -22.97
CA ASP A 356 -1.89 6.78 -22.53
C ASP A 356 -1.42 8.25 -22.45
N THR A 357 -2.29 9.20 -22.78
CA THR A 357 -1.93 10.63 -22.70
C THR A 357 -1.70 11.06 -21.26
N SER A 358 -0.92 12.13 -21.06
CA SER A 358 -0.74 12.71 -19.73
C SER A 358 -2.06 13.17 -19.10
N ILE A 359 -3.04 13.54 -19.93
CA ILE A 359 -4.39 13.90 -19.48
C ILE A 359 -5.13 12.66 -18.99
N HIS A 360 -5.13 11.56 -19.77
CA HIS A 360 -5.73 10.30 -19.35
C HIS A 360 -5.17 9.82 -18.01
N ALA A 361 -3.84 9.77 -17.91
CA ALA A 361 -3.14 9.37 -16.69
C ALA A 361 -3.44 10.30 -15.50
N ALA A 362 -3.63 11.61 -15.73
CA ALA A 362 -3.96 12.55 -14.66
C ALA A 362 -5.42 12.42 -14.18
N ILE A 363 -6.35 12.00 -15.04
CA ILE A 363 -7.78 11.85 -14.73
C ILE A 363 -8.05 10.61 -13.86
N VAL A 364 -7.41 9.48 -14.15
CA VAL A 364 -7.59 8.19 -13.44
C VAL A 364 -7.64 8.33 -11.92
N PRO A 365 -6.62 8.92 -11.24
CA PRO A 365 -6.62 9.00 -9.79
C PRO A 365 -7.78 9.84 -9.24
N ARG A 366 -8.18 10.93 -9.92
CA ARG A 366 -9.30 11.79 -9.49
C ARG A 366 -10.61 11.05 -9.50
N ILE A 367 -10.89 10.34 -10.60
CA ILE A 367 -12.15 9.60 -10.72
C ILE A 367 -12.19 8.44 -9.73
N CYS A 368 -11.09 7.69 -9.55
CA CYS A 368 -11.09 6.59 -8.59
C CYS A 368 -11.31 7.11 -7.15
N ALA A 369 -10.59 8.15 -6.73
CA ALA A 369 -10.76 8.75 -5.42
C ALA A 369 -12.20 9.24 -5.18
N ALA A 370 -12.80 9.86 -6.19
CA ALA A 370 -14.18 10.33 -6.12
C ALA A 370 -15.21 9.20 -5.96
N PHE A 371 -14.99 8.03 -6.59
CA PHE A 371 -15.79 6.83 -6.35
C PHE A 371 -15.57 6.27 -4.95
N VAL A 372 -14.32 6.08 -4.54
CA VAL A 372 -13.96 5.50 -3.23
C VAL A 372 -14.56 6.31 -2.08
N ARG A 373 -14.53 7.65 -2.19
CA ARG A 373 -15.07 8.59 -1.18
C ARG A 373 -16.55 8.93 -1.38
N SER A 374 -17.18 8.42 -2.43
CA SER A 374 -18.58 8.65 -2.82
C SER A 374 -18.97 10.11 -3.03
N THR A 375 -18.07 10.92 -3.60
CA THR A 375 -18.26 12.39 -3.72
C THR A 375 -18.98 12.82 -4.99
N LEU A 376 -19.04 12.00 -6.05
CA LEU A 376 -19.56 12.37 -7.38
C LEU A 376 -21.04 12.85 -7.38
N LEU A 377 -21.85 12.29 -6.50
CA LEU A 377 -23.27 12.66 -6.41
C LEU A 377 -23.57 13.75 -5.38
N LEU A 378 -22.59 14.18 -4.60
CA LEU A 378 -22.75 15.28 -3.64
C LEU A 378 -22.82 16.64 -4.36
N ASP A 379 -23.37 17.64 -3.67
CA ASP A 379 -23.32 19.03 -4.13
C ASP A 379 -21.85 19.48 -4.23
N GLY A 380 -21.43 20.02 -5.38
CA GLY A 380 -20.03 20.33 -5.71
C GLY A 380 -19.23 19.14 -6.26
N GLY A 381 -19.77 17.92 -6.22
CA GLY A 381 -19.15 16.70 -6.73
C GLY A 381 -19.03 16.61 -8.26
N ASP A 382 -19.58 17.57 -9.00
CA ASP A 382 -19.40 17.73 -10.44
C ASP A 382 -18.07 18.39 -10.83
N ILE A 383 -17.27 18.78 -9.85
CA ILE A 383 -15.85 19.14 -10.01
C ILE A 383 -15.02 18.20 -9.14
N GLN A 384 -14.01 17.53 -9.69
CA GLN A 384 -13.21 16.54 -8.97
C GLN A 384 -11.69 16.77 -9.10
N PRO A 385 -10.95 16.86 -7.98
CA PRO A 385 -11.43 17.00 -6.60
C PRO A 385 -11.90 18.45 -6.33
N SER A 386 -12.96 18.62 -5.55
CA SER A 386 -13.41 19.94 -5.06
C SER A 386 -13.87 19.90 -3.60
N LEU A 387 -14.47 18.78 -3.19
CA LEU A 387 -14.90 18.50 -1.83
C LEU A 387 -13.72 17.99 -1.01
N GLY A 388 -13.56 18.49 0.22
CA GLY A 388 -12.52 18.06 1.16
C GLY A 388 -12.99 16.98 2.14
N GLN A 389 -12.13 16.65 3.09
CA GLN A 389 -12.30 15.55 4.07
C GLN A 389 -13.67 15.50 4.77
N SER A 390 -14.28 16.65 5.07
CA SER A 390 -15.60 16.72 5.74
C SER A 390 -16.75 16.13 4.93
N SER A 391 -16.56 15.95 3.61
CA SER A 391 -17.56 15.39 2.69
C SER A 391 -17.32 13.93 2.36
N TYR A 392 -16.13 13.39 2.64
CA TYR A 392 -15.78 12.01 2.28
C TYR A 392 -16.58 11.02 3.12
N TYR A 393 -17.03 9.94 2.47
CA TYR A 393 -17.70 8.81 3.13
C TYR A 393 -18.98 9.17 3.90
N THR A 394 -19.66 10.25 3.50
CA THR A 394 -20.87 10.78 4.16
C THR A 394 -22.18 10.17 3.63
N VAL A 395 -22.12 9.42 2.53
CA VAL A 395 -23.26 8.76 1.88
C VAL A 395 -22.97 7.29 1.64
N ASN A 396 -24.00 6.51 1.29
CA ASN A 396 -23.88 5.10 0.94
C ASN A 396 -24.21 4.85 -0.54
N PRO A 397 -23.57 3.86 -1.21
CA PRO A 397 -22.42 3.08 -0.72
C PRO A 397 -21.18 3.95 -0.52
N THR A 398 -20.22 3.49 0.28
CA THR A 398 -18.90 4.12 0.38
C THR A 398 -17.81 3.14 0.79
N ASN A 399 -16.52 3.50 0.66
CA ASN A 399 -15.45 2.65 1.18
C ASN A 399 -15.41 2.73 2.71
N HIS A 400 -16.19 1.86 3.36
CA HIS A 400 -16.27 1.80 4.82
C HIS A 400 -14.96 1.39 5.50
N TYR A 401 -14.11 0.61 4.82
CA TYR A 401 -12.76 0.33 5.34
C TYR A 401 -11.97 1.63 5.47
N SER A 402 -11.85 2.42 4.41
CA SER A 402 -11.12 3.69 4.44
C SER A 402 -11.73 4.67 5.45
N ARG A 403 -13.08 4.80 5.47
CA ARG A 403 -13.79 5.61 6.48
C ARG A 403 -13.40 5.24 7.92
N ILE A 404 -13.38 3.95 8.24
CA ILE A 404 -13.07 3.47 9.59
C ILE A 404 -11.58 3.65 9.88
N VAL A 405 -10.68 3.32 8.95
CA VAL A 405 -9.23 3.50 9.11
C VAL A 405 -8.89 4.96 9.43
N HIS A 406 -9.36 5.92 8.62
CA HIS A 406 -9.13 7.35 8.88
C HIS A 406 -9.69 7.82 10.23
N SER A 407 -10.79 7.23 10.72
CA SER A 407 -11.35 7.59 12.03
C SER A 407 -10.44 7.18 13.21
N TYR A 408 -9.48 6.28 12.97
CA TYR A 408 -8.49 5.84 13.95
C TYR A 408 -7.09 6.42 13.69
N GLU A 409 -6.89 7.21 12.64
CA GLU A 409 -5.65 7.94 12.42
C GLU A 409 -5.59 9.15 13.36
N VAL A 410 -4.45 9.33 14.02
CA VAL A 410 -4.28 10.39 15.03
C VAL A 410 -4.31 11.77 14.42
N ASP A 411 -3.79 11.90 13.19
CA ASP A 411 -3.76 13.15 12.42
C ASP A 411 -4.64 13.10 11.17
N GLY A 412 -5.43 12.04 10.97
CA GLY A 412 -6.28 11.83 9.79
C GLY A 412 -5.50 11.55 8.51
N ARG A 413 -4.27 11.03 8.61
CA ARG A 413 -3.37 10.82 7.47
C ARG A 413 -2.80 9.41 7.42
N GLY A 414 -2.82 8.84 6.22
CA GLY A 414 -2.30 7.53 5.85
C GLY A 414 -3.10 6.98 4.65
N TYR A 415 -2.41 6.37 3.69
CA TYR A 415 -3.08 5.83 2.50
C TYR A 415 -4.03 4.67 2.84
N ALA A 416 -5.35 4.89 2.83
CA ALA A 416 -6.34 3.83 3.04
C ALA A 416 -6.86 3.22 1.72
N PHE A 417 -6.47 3.78 0.58
CA PHE A 417 -6.67 3.26 -0.78
C PHE A 417 -5.65 3.90 -1.75
N PRO A 418 -5.38 3.38 -2.97
CA PRO A 418 -4.20 3.76 -3.77
C PRO A 418 -4.05 5.24 -4.15
N TYR A 419 -5.14 6.01 -4.17
CA TYR A 419 -5.15 7.42 -4.61
C TYR A 419 -5.68 8.36 -3.52
N ASP A 420 -5.40 8.04 -2.24
CA ASP A 420 -5.76 8.89 -1.09
C ASP A 420 -5.03 10.24 -1.08
N ASP A 421 -3.97 10.37 -1.87
CA ASP A 421 -3.23 11.62 -2.11
C ASP A 421 -3.98 12.62 -2.99
N VAL A 422 -5.05 12.21 -3.67
CA VAL A 422 -5.94 13.14 -4.38
C VAL A 422 -6.72 13.95 -3.36
N ASN A 423 -6.46 15.25 -3.28
CA ASN A 423 -7.17 16.17 -2.39
C ASN A 423 -7.49 17.45 -3.17
N PRO A 424 -8.54 18.23 -2.80
CA PRO A 424 -8.76 19.54 -3.40
C PRO A 424 -7.54 20.45 -3.17
N ASP A 425 -7.36 21.45 -4.03
CA ASP A 425 -6.26 22.41 -3.89
C ASP A 425 -6.24 23.05 -2.49
N GLY A 426 -5.07 23.09 -1.86
CA GLY A 426 -4.90 23.58 -0.50
C GLY A 426 -3.81 22.83 0.25
N ASN A 427 -3.95 22.78 1.58
CA ASN A 427 -3.01 22.09 2.48
C ASN A 427 -3.59 20.76 3.01
N GLU A 428 -4.66 20.24 2.40
CA GLU A 428 -5.23 18.94 2.77
C GLU A 428 -4.34 17.82 2.23
N ASP A 429 -3.96 16.89 3.09
CA ASP A 429 -3.18 15.71 2.75
C ASP A 429 -3.74 14.54 3.55
N ALA A 430 -4.50 13.64 2.91
CA ALA A 430 -4.97 12.41 3.53
C ALA A 430 -3.94 11.26 3.41
N SER A 431 -2.90 11.40 2.58
CA SER A 431 -1.95 10.32 2.29
C SER A 431 -0.86 10.14 3.36
N GLY A 432 -0.47 11.24 4.02
CA GLY A 432 0.57 11.23 5.04
C GLY A 432 1.96 10.88 4.48
N VAL A 433 2.28 11.30 3.26
CA VAL A 433 3.62 11.16 2.68
C VAL A 433 4.56 12.18 3.32
N VAL A 434 5.78 11.75 3.67
CA VAL A 434 6.87 12.67 4.02
C VAL A 434 7.93 12.64 2.93
N SER A 435 8.43 13.81 2.53
CA SER A 435 9.39 13.92 1.43
C SER A 435 10.30 15.13 1.56
N SER A 436 11.60 14.93 1.37
CA SER A 436 12.57 16.04 1.34
C SER A 436 13.83 15.67 0.58
N ASN A 437 14.48 16.67 -0.04
CA ASN A 437 15.84 16.59 -0.56
C ASN A 437 16.90 17.16 0.41
N ASN A 438 16.48 17.56 1.61
CA ASN A 438 17.30 18.15 2.65
C ASN A 438 17.28 17.31 3.95
N VAL A 439 17.20 15.98 3.80
CA VAL A 439 16.98 15.04 4.90
C VAL A 439 18.14 15.03 5.90
N GLN A 440 17.82 15.11 7.19
CA GLN A 440 18.72 14.78 8.30
C GLN A 440 18.50 13.34 8.77
N SER A 441 17.25 12.96 9.06
CA SER A 441 16.89 11.61 9.51
C SER A 441 15.42 11.29 9.29
N LEU A 442 15.10 10.00 9.21
CA LEU A 442 13.74 9.47 9.28
C LEU A 442 13.58 8.67 10.58
N ALA A 443 12.67 9.06 11.46
CA ALA A 443 12.27 8.29 12.63
C ALA A 443 11.00 7.49 12.32
N ILE A 444 10.97 6.21 12.69
CA ILE A 444 9.81 5.33 12.56
C ILE A 444 9.47 4.75 13.94
N TYR A 445 8.23 4.91 14.34
CA TYR A 445 7.69 4.55 15.64
C TYR A 445 6.79 3.35 15.50
N VAL A 446 6.95 2.35 16.37
CA VAL A 446 6.12 1.14 16.40
C VAL A 446 5.24 1.15 17.64
N GLY A 447 3.93 0.99 17.45
CA GLY A 447 2.95 0.82 18.53
C GLY A 447 2.30 2.10 19.05
N ALA A 448 2.80 3.28 18.68
CA ALA A 448 2.19 4.57 18.99
C ALA A 448 2.72 5.66 18.06
N SER A 449 1.97 6.74 17.93
CA SER A 449 2.36 7.93 17.18
C SER A 449 3.66 8.56 17.72
N PRO A 450 4.36 9.35 16.88
CA PRO A 450 5.49 10.16 17.33
C PRO A 450 5.05 11.04 18.51
N SER A 451 5.83 11.05 19.59
CA SER A 451 5.64 12.03 20.65
C SER A 451 6.00 13.41 20.09
N LEU A 452 5.00 14.25 19.85
CA LEU A 452 5.21 15.66 19.58
C LEU A 452 5.74 16.28 20.89
N GLY A 453 7.03 16.59 20.91
CA GLY A 453 7.70 17.23 22.05
C GLY A 453 7.22 18.65 22.29
#